data_AF-D6D036-F1
#
_entry.id   AF-D6D036-F1
#
_cell.length_a   1.000
_cell.length_b   1.000
_cell.length_c   1.000
_cell.angle_alpha   90.00
_cell.angle_beta   90.00
_cell.angle_gamma   90.00
#
_symmetry.space_group_name_H-M   'P 1'
#
loop_
_entity.id
_entity.type
_entity.pdbx_description
1 polymer ?
#
loop_
_entity_poly.entity_id
_entity_poly.type
_entity_poly.pdbx_seq_one_letter_code
_entity_poly.pdbx_strand_id
1 'polypeptide(L)'
;MLISCHNKTGNSKSTVNLEYENSIDSLNSYKMDISHFINSIEPGETIVEEKQMQGEEFITRENENIKVRFLLKAPCSKDGFLKTEITNNTNDTIIYISNTFLHYRESNNSWIPLVYPDNYVKNDLGYLIPSHESAKIRFFLPSQEEYPKGKYKLQLLFRNTSKSIDYYIDKIFLSNKSN
;
A
#
# COMPACT_ATOMS: atom_id res chain seq x y z
N MET A 1 -19.01 2.55 30.31
CA MET A 1 -19.08 3.43 29.14
C MET A 1 -19.37 2.54 27.93
N LEU A 2 -20.61 2.54 27.45
CA LEU A 2 -21.08 1.69 26.34
C LEU A 2 -20.83 2.44 25.03
N ILE A 3 -20.01 1.86 24.14
CA ILE A 3 -19.79 2.39 22.79
C ILE A 3 -20.87 1.77 21.90
N SER A 4 -21.79 2.60 21.43
CA SER A 4 -22.82 2.25 20.46
C SER A 4 -22.21 2.26 19.05
N CYS A 5 -22.20 1.09 18.41
CA CYS A 5 -21.92 0.98 16.98
C CYS A 5 -23.24 1.13 16.22
N HIS A 6 -23.41 2.24 15.49
CA HIS A 6 -24.51 2.37 14.54
C HIS A 6 -24.17 1.64 13.24
N ASN A 7 -24.75 0.45 13.06
CA ASN A 7 -24.88 -0.19 11.75
C ASN A 7 -25.90 0.61 10.91
N LYS A 8 -25.46 1.14 9.75
CA LYS A 8 -26.37 1.51 8.65
C LYS A 8 -26.42 0.35 7.66
N THR A 9 -27.48 -0.44 7.72
CA THR A 9 -27.89 -1.36 6.66
C THR A 9 -28.63 -0.58 5.57
N GLY A 10 -28.18 -0.71 4.32
CA GLY A 10 -28.82 -0.09 3.17
C GLY A 10 -28.28 -0.64 1.84
N ASN A 11 -28.87 -1.75 1.41
CA ASN A 11 -28.97 -2.35 0.07
C ASN A 11 -27.85 -2.22 -0.98
N SER A 12 -27.49 -3.43 -1.45
CA SER A 12 -26.90 -3.79 -2.74
C SER A 12 -27.23 -2.89 -3.94
N LYS A 13 -26.18 -2.23 -4.46
CA LYS A 13 -25.87 -2.13 -5.89
C LYS A 13 -24.41 -1.70 -6.03
N SER A 14 -23.62 -2.54 -6.70
CA SER A 14 -22.26 -2.25 -7.10
C SER A 14 -22.25 -1.05 -8.05
N THR A 15 -21.92 0.11 -7.50
CA THR A 15 -21.49 1.28 -8.28
C THR A 15 -20.27 1.81 -7.56
N VAL A 16 -19.12 1.53 -8.16
CA VAL A 16 -17.81 2.04 -7.77
C VAL A 16 -17.96 3.55 -7.55
N ASN A 17 -17.75 3.99 -6.31
CA ASN A 17 -17.83 5.39 -5.91
C ASN A 17 -16.62 6.16 -6.47
N LEU A 18 -16.67 6.47 -7.77
CA LEU A 18 -15.77 7.40 -8.45
C LEU A 18 -15.87 8.82 -7.86
N GLU A 19 -16.96 9.16 -7.17
CA GLU A 19 -17.17 10.47 -6.56
C GLU A 19 -16.39 10.68 -5.25
N TYR A 20 -15.92 9.60 -4.61
CA TYR A 20 -15.04 9.71 -3.45
C TYR A 20 -13.60 10.10 -3.85
N GLU A 21 -13.23 9.94 -5.14
CA GLU A 21 -11.87 10.18 -5.64
C GLU A 21 -11.48 11.67 -5.75
N ASN A 22 -12.45 12.60 -5.77
CA ASN A 22 -12.16 14.01 -6.09
C ASN A 22 -12.15 14.97 -4.89
N SER A 23 -12.70 14.60 -3.73
CA SER A 23 -12.93 15.56 -2.64
C SER A 23 -11.80 15.63 -1.60
N ILE A 24 -11.06 14.53 -1.36
CA ILE A 24 -10.03 14.46 -0.31
C ILE A 24 -8.62 14.83 -0.84
N ASP A 25 -8.39 14.73 -2.15
CA ASP A 25 -7.11 15.04 -2.83
C ASP A 25 -6.70 16.53 -2.74
N SER A 26 -7.54 17.38 -2.15
CA SER A 26 -7.35 18.84 -2.04
C SER A 26 -6.92 19.36 -0.66
N LEU A 27 -7.04 18.57 0.42
CA LEU A 27 -6.98 19.12 1.79
C LEU A 27 -5.60 19.08 2.47
N ASN A 28 -4.60 18.39 1.90
CA ASN A 28 -3.28 18.27 2.52
C ASN A 28 -2.27 19.18 1.82
N SER A 29 -2.30 20.45 2.21
CA SER A 29 -1.47 21.54 1.71
C SER A 29 0.00 21.41 2.12
N TYR A 30 0.75 20.60 1.38
CA TYR A 30 2.14 20.88 0.98
C TYR A 30 2.44 19.96 -0.22
N LYS A 31 1.88 20.30 -1.40
CA LYS A 31 2.17 19.55 -2.63
C LYS A 31 3.61 19.87 -3.06
N MET A 32 4.58 19.22 -2.42
CA MET A 32 5.94 19.19 -2.91
C MET A 32 5.94 18.41 -4.22
N ASP A 33 6.53 18.97 -5.27
CA ASP A 33 6.60 18.29 -6.56
C ASP A 33 7.62 17.14 -6.48
N ILE A 34 7.11 15.93 -6.29
CA ILE A 34 7.92 14.70 -6.23
C ILE A 34 7.88 13.93 -7.56
N SER A 35 7.39 14.55 -8.64
CA SER A 35 7.28 13.90 -9.95
C SER A 35 8.63 13.42 -10.46
N HIS A 36 9.72 14.15 -10.18
CA HIS A 36 11.08 13.74 -10.52
C HIS A 36 11.45 12.39 -9.93
N PHE A 37 11.13 12.16 -8.65
CA PHE A 37 11.35 10.89 -7.98
C PHE A 37 10.46 9.80 -8.54
N ILE A 38 9.15 10.04 -8.70
CA ILE A 38 8.21 9.05 -9.25
C ILE A 38 8.65 8.61 -10.65
N ASN A 39 9.19 9.53 -11.46
CA ASN A 39 9.69 9.24 -12.80
C ASN A 39 11.06 8.53 -12.80
N SER A 40 11.77 8.48 -11.67
CA SER A 40 13.06 7.79 -11.54
C SER A 40 12.97 6.42 -10.90
N ILE A 41 11.79 5.99 -10.45
CA ILE A 41 11.65 4.69 -9.81
C ILE A 41 11.69 3.56 -10.83
N GLU A 42 12.47 2.54 -10.52
CA GLU A 42 12.50 1.28 -11.27
C GLU A 42 11.91 0.18 -10.39
N PRO A 43 10.94 -0.60 -10.89
CA PRO A 43 10.34 -1.67 -10.13
C PRO A 43 11.38 -2.76 -9.84
N GLY A 44 11.48 -3.14 -8.57
CA GLY A 44 12.28 -4.27 -8.12
C GLY A 44 11.41 -5.48 -7.76
N GLU A 45 12.02 -6.34 -6.96
CA GLU A 45 11.45 -7.58 -6.44
C GLU A 45 10.17 -7.34 -5.63
N THR A 46 9.32 -8.36 -5.56
CA THR A 46 8.17 -8.42 -4.67
C THR A 46 8.29 -9.68 -3.84
N ILE A 47 8.39 -9.52 -2.54
CA ILE A 47 8.43 -10.65 -1.59
C ILE A 47 7.07 -10.68 -0.91
N VAL A 48 6.46 -11.85 -0.84
CA VAL A 48 5.19 -12.05 -0.15
C VAL A 48 5.35 -13.18 0.84
N GLU A 49 5.19 -12.87 2.12
CA GLU A 49 5.16 -13.85 3.19
C GLU A 49 3.73 -14.01 3.71
N GLU A 50 3.31 -15.25 3.85
CA GLU A 50 2.11 -15.63 4.54
C GLU A 50 2.46 -16.08 5.96
N LYS A 51 1.78 -15.51 6.96
CA LYS A 51 1.90 -15.87 8.37
C LYS A 51 0.57 -16.36 8.90
N GLN A 52 0.57 -17.56 9.45
CA GLN A 52 -0.62 -18.20 10.01
C GLN A 52 -0.30 -18.72 11.42
N MET A 53 -1.22 -18.49 12.36
CA MET A 53 -1.15 -19.09 13.68
C MET A 53 -1.62 -20.55 13.61
N GLN A 54 -0.81 -21.49 14.11
CA GLN A 54 -1.16 -22.89 14.26
C GLN A 54 -0.89 -23.33 15.70
N GLY A 55 -1.95 -23.46 16.50
CA GLY A 55 -1.81 -23.67 17.94
C GLY A 55 -1.23 -22.41 18.60
N GLU A 56 -0.07 -22.53 19.23
CA GLU A 56 0.66 -21.41 19.86
C GLU A 56 1.79 -20.85 18.99
N GLU A 57 2.06 -21.44 17.82
CA GLU A 57 3.18 -21.07 16.95
C GLU A 57 2.72 -20.31 15.69
N PHE A 58 3.62 -19.49 15.14
CA PHE A 58 3.43 -18.85 13.84
C PHE A 58 4.22 -19.58 12.76
N ILE A 59 3.53 -20.03 11.73
CA ILE A 59 4.14 -20.57 10.52
C ILE A 59 4.26 -19.44 9.51
N THR A 60 5.48 -19.23 9.01
CA THR A 60 5.76 -18.28 7.92
C THR A 60 6.14 -19.06 6.66
N ARG A 61 5.56 -18.71 5.52
CA ARG A 61 5.88 -19.28 4.21
C ARG A 61 5.86 -18.22 3.12
N GLU A 62 6.62 -18.42 2.05
CA GLU A 62 6.48 -17.61 0.84
C GLU A 62 5.11 -17.87 0.17
N ASN A 63 4.54 -16.86 -0.45
CA ASN A 63 3.25 -16.94 -1.12
C ASN A 63 3.28 -16.35 -2.53
N GLU A 64 3.02 -17.17 -3.53
CA GLU A 64 3.00 -16.74 -4.94
C GLU A 64 1.60 -16.33 -5.44
N ASN A 65 0.57 -16.52 -4.60
CA ASN A 65 -0.82 -16.33 -4.98
C ASN A 65 -1.25 -14.86 -4.91
N ILE A 66 -0.61 -14.04 -4.08
CA ILE A 66 -0.79 -12.60 -4.10
C ILE A 66 0.29 -11.95 -4.96
N LYS A 67 -0.13 -11.13 -5.93
CA LYS A 67 0.80 -10.45 -6.84
C LYS A 67 0.64 -8.95 -6.73
N VAL A 68 1.74 -8.22 -6.73
CA VAL A 68 1.75 -6.74 -6.67
C VAL A 68 2.53 -6.17 -7.84
N ARG A 69 1.85 -5.32 -8.62
CA ARG A 69 2.41 -4.68 -9.80
C ARG A 69 2.30 -3.16 -9.69
N PHE A 70 3.40 -2.44 -9.89
CA PHE A 70 3.33 -0.99 -10.08
C PHE A 70 2.73 -0.66 -11.45
N LEU A 71 1.72 0.21 -11.47
CA LEU A 71 1.05 0.69 -12.69
C LEU A 71 1.62 2.03 -13.19
N LEU A 72 2.73 2.47 -12.60
CA LEU A 72 3.38 3.75 -12.90
C LEU A 72 4.08 3.67 -14.26
N LYS A 73 3.30 3.87 -15.32
CA LYS A 73 3.78 4.08 -16.70
C LYS A 73 3.39 5.44 -17.27
N ALA A 74 2.72 6.30 -16.51
CA ALA A 74 2.38 7.66 -16.93
C ALA A 74 3.11 8.69 -16.04
N PRO A 75 3.87 9.63 -16.63
CA PRO A 75 4.75 10.57 -15.91
C PRO A 75 4.01 11.69 -15.14
N CYS A 76 2.77 11.45 -14.69
CA CYS A 76 1.82 12.50 -14.36
C CYS A 76 1.27 12.44 -12.93
N SER A 77 1.88 11.67 -12.02
CA SER A 77 1.53 11.75 -10.59
C SER A 77 2.12 13.04 -10.00
N LYS A 78 1.49 14.19 -10.31
CA LYS A 78 1.80 15.47 -9.66
C LYS A 78 1.39 15.48 -8.19
N ASP A 79 0.62 14.47 -7.77
CA ASP A 79 -0.07 14.44 -6.49
C ASP A 79 0.58 13.52 -5.46
N GLY A 80 1.76 12.96 -5.76
CA GLY A 80 2.52 12.14 -4.83
C GLY A 80 1.94 10.75 -4.58
N PHE A 81 1.10 10.23 -5.49
CA PHE A 81 0.52 8.90 -5.38
C PHE A 81 1.22 7.87 -6.28
N LEU A 82 1.48 6.70 -5.74
CA LEU A 82 1.89 5.51 -6.48
C LEU A 82 0.66 4.64 -6.76
N LYS A 83 0.43 4.27 -8.01
CA LYS A 83 -0.65 3.37 -8.39
C LYS A 83 -0.13 1.94 -8.47
N THR A 84 -0.78 1.03 -7.75
CA THR A 84 -0.50 -0.41 -7.77
C THR A 84 -1.72 -1.19 -8.21
N GLU A 85 -1.48 -2.36 -8.77
CA GLU A 85 -2.47 -3.41 -8.95
C GLU A 85 -2.09 -4.58 -8.06
N ILE A 86 -3.04 -5.02 -7.24
CA ILE A 86 -2.89 -6.15 -6.34
C ILE A 86 -3.86 -7.22 -6.81
N THR A 87 -3.33 -8.39 -7.17
CA THR A 87 -4.11 -9.55 -7.59
C THR A 87 -4.11 -10.58 -6.48
N ASN A 88 -5.30 -11.01 -6.09
CA ASN A 88 -5.52 -12.05 -5.10
C ASN A 88 -5.90 -13.36 -5.81
N ASN A 89 -4.96 -14.29 -6.01
CA ASN A 89 -5.26 -15.64 -6.54
C ASN A 89 -5.48 -16.67 -5.43
N THR A 90 -5.67 -16.22 -4.18
CA THR A 90 -6.04 -17.13 -3.09
C THR A 90 -7.51 -17.49 -3.18
N ASN A 91 -7.94 -18.49 -2.41
CA ASN A 91 -9.33 -18.93 -2.33
C ASN A 91 -10.16 -18.19 -1.25
N ASP A 92 -9.69 -17.03 -0.78
CA ASP A 92 -10.37 -16.23 0.23
C ASP A 92 -10.30 -14.74 -0.11
N THR A 93 -11.18 -13.94 0.48
CA THR A 93 -11.10 -12.48 0.37
C THR A 93 -10.01 -11.97 1.29
N ILE A 94 -9.23 -10.99 0.82
CA ILE A 94 -8.22 -10.32 1.65
C ILE A 94 -8.65 -8.88 1.94
N ILE A 95 -8.45 -8.45 3.18
CA ILE A 95 -8.66 -7.09 3.65
C ILE A 95 -7.31 -6.41 3.74
N TYR A 96 -7.22 -5.21 3.17
CA TYR A 96 -6.06 -4.35 3.30
C TYR A 96 -6.02 -3.68 4.69
N ILE A 97 -4.94 -3.91 5.45
CA ILE A 97 -4.82 -3.48 6.85
C ILE A 97 -3.91 -2.27 7.00
N SER A 98 -2.73 -2.26 6.40
CA SER A 98 -1.79 -1.15 6.56
C SER A 98 -0.73 -1.11 5.47
N ASN A 99 -0.12 0.08 5.30
CA ASN A 99 1.07 0.28 4.48
C ASN A 99 2.10 1.17 5.16
N THR A 100 3.37 0.96 4.81
CA THR A 100 4.48 1.83 5.16
C THR A 100 5.44 1.95 4.00
N PHE A 101 5.91 3.16 3.72
CA PHE A 101 7.04 3.38 2.82
C PHE A 101 8.33 3.43 3.62
N LEU A 102 9.36 2.76 3.13
CA LEU A 102 10.68 2.73 3.75
C LEU A 102 11.77 3.05 2.73
N HIS A 103 12.81 3.71 3.20
CA HIS A 103 14.07 3.91 2.50
C HIS A 103 15.16 3.05 3.15
N TYR A 104 16.01 2.43 2.35
CA TYR A 104 17.13 1.64 2.83
C TYR A 104 18.37 2.50 3.03
N ARG A 105 18.86 2.54 4.27
CA ARG A 105 20.11 3.22 4.64
C ARG A 105 21.26 2.22 4.58
N GLU A 106 22.16 2.43 3.61
CA GLU A 106 23.32 1.55 3.41
C GLU A 106 24.31 1.61 4.58
N SER A 107 24.48 2.78 5.20
CA SER A 107 25.50 3.00 6.24
C SER A 107 25.37 2.09 7.47
N ASN A 108 24.18 1.54 7.72
CA ASN A 108 23.92 0.64 8.84
C ASN A 108 22.99 -0.53 8.47
N ASN A 109 22.83 -0.83 7.17
CA ASN A 109 22.01 -1.93 6.67
C ASN A 109 20.58 -1.95 7.26
N SER A 110 19.88 -0.81 7.26
CA SER A 110 18.56 -0.69 7.89
C SER A 110 17.50 -0.09 6.98
N TRP A 111 16.23 -0.46 7.21
CA TRP A 111 15.07 0.17 6.59
C TRP A 111 14.50 1.23 7.51
N ILE A 112 14.25 2.42 6.97
CA ILE A 112 13.81 3.59 7.72
C ILE A 112 12.48 4.06 7.15
N PRO A 113 11.43 4.22 7.98
CA PRO A 113 10.14 4.68 7.50
C PRO A 113 10.24 6.12 6.97
N LEU A 114 9.58 6.37 5.84
CA LEU A 114 9.35 7.73 5.37
C LEU A 114 8.28 8.40 6.23
N VAL A 115 8.53 9.66 6.59
CA VAL A 115 7.66 10.42 7.49
C VAL A 115 6.51 11.02 6.70
N TYR A 116 5.28 10.72 7.12
CA TYR A 116 4.07 11.34 6.58
C TYR A 116 3.90 12.76 7.14
N PRO A 117 3.35 13.71 6.35
CA PRO A 117 2.97 15.02 6.86
C PRO A 117 1.99 14.90 8.04
N ASP A 118 2.10 15.78 9.03
CA ASP A 118 1.28 15.74 10.25
C ASP A 118 -0.24 15.83 9.98
N ASN A 119 -0.63 16.46 8.87
CA ASN A 119 -2.02 16.58 8.44
C ASN A 119 -2.51 15.41 7.57
N TYR A 120 -1.68 14.41 7.29
CA TYR A 120 -2.08 13.29 6.45
C TYR A 120 -2.88 12.23 7.24
N VAL A 121 -4.09 11.95 6.75
CA VAL A 121 -4.94 10.86 7.24
C VAL A 121 -4.98 9.73 6.20
N LYS A 122 -4.61 8.51 6.62
CA LYS A 122 -4.68 7.31 5.79
C LYS A 122 -6.14 6.90 5.59
N ASN A 123 -6.69 7.27 4.43
CA ASN A 123 -8.03 6.86 3.99
C ASN A 123 -8.00 5.68 3.01
N ASP A 124 -6.82 5.10 2.77
CA ASP A 124 -6.61 4.01 1.82
C ASP A 124 -6.89 2.63 2.42
N LEU A 125 -7.20 2.50 3.72
CA LEU A 125 -7.30 1.21 4.42
C LEU A 125 -8.68 0.54 4.31
N GLY A 126 -8.75 -0.77 4.57
CA GLY A 126 -10.01 -1.52 4.67
C GLY A 126 -10.59 -2.01 3.34
N TYR A 127 -9.87 -1.84 2.23
CA TYR A 127 -10.28 -2.38 0.92
C TYR A 127 -10.30 -3.90 0.95
N LEU A 128 -11.39 -4.46 0.41
CA LEU A 128 -11.56 -5.89 0.18
C LEU A 128 -11.13 -6.23 -1.24
N ILE A 129 -10.31 -7.26 -1.39
CA ILE A 129 -9.97 -7.85 -2.69
C ILE A 129 -10.50 -9.29 -2.69
N PRO A 130 -11.61 -9.57 -3.39
CA PRO A 130 -12.16 -10.92 -3.45
C PRO A 130 -11.19 -11.95 -4.02
N SER A 131 -11.49 -13.21 -3.77
CA SER A 131 -10.77 -14.35 -4.33
C SER A 131 -10.79 -14.29 -5.87
N HIS A 132 -9.63 -14.50 -6.49
CA HIS A 132 -9.41 -14.46 -7.94
C HIS A 132 -9.70 -13.10 -8.61
N GLU A 133 -9.70 -12.02 -7.83
CA GLU A 133 -9.88 -10.65 -8.32
C GLU A 133 -8.62 -9.79 -8.19
N SER A 134 -8.64 -8.63 -8.84
CA SER A 134 -7.59 -7.62 -8.74
C SER A 134 -8.16 -6.25 -8.38
N ALA A 135 -7.46 -5.52 -7.52
CA ALA A 135 -7.80 -4.15 -7.16
C ALA A 135 -6.67 -3.19 -7.52
N LYS A 136 -7.02 -2.00 -7.99
CA LYS A 136 -6.08 -0.90 -8.22
C LYS A 136 -6.12 0.02 -7.01
N ILE A 137 -4.99 0.16 -6.33
CA ILE A 137 -4.87 0.98 -5.12
C ILE A 137 -3.92 2.14 -5.39
N ARG A 138 -4.25 3.32 -4.86
CA ARG A 138 -3.37 4.49 -4.85
C ARG A 138 -2.76 4.59 -3.45
N PHE A 139 -1.44 4.57 -3.37
CA PHE A 139 -0.71 4.79 -2.12
C PHE A 139 -0.08 6.18 -2.14
N PHE A 140 -0.34 6.98 -1.11
CA PHE A 140 0.34 8.26 -0.96
C PHE A 140 1.80 8.02 -0.56
N LEU A 141 2.73 8.40 -1.42
CA LEU A 141 4.16 8.42 -1.13
C LEU A 141 4.45 9.70 -0.33
N PRO A 142 4.92 9.59 0.93
CA PRO A 142 5.20 10.76 1.75
C PRO A 142 6.25 11.66 1.10
N SER A 143 5.89 12.91 0.81
CA SER A 143 6.82 13.93 0.29
C SER A 143 8.00 14.12 1.23
N GLN A 144 9.22 14.01 0.70
CA GLN A 144 10.46 14.31 1.41
C GLN A 144 11.12 15.52 0.77
N GLU A 145 11.78 16.38 1.57
CA GLU A 145 12.59 17.49 1.05
C GLU A 145 13.63 17.00 0.04
N GLU A 146 14.23 15.86 0.33
CA GLU A 146 15.12 15.14 -0.57
C GLU A 146 14.79 13.65 -0.55
N TYR A 147 14.77 13.03 -1.72
CA TYR A 147 14.76 11.57 -1.84
C TYR A 147 16.16 11.08 -2.15
N PRO A 148 16.86 10.45 -1.19
CA PRO A 148 18.17 9.87 -1.47
C PRO A 148 18.08 8.83 -2.59
N LYS A 149 19.12 8.76 -3.42
CA LYS A 149 19.29 7.65 -4.35
C LYS A 149 19.37 6.33 -3.57
N GLY A 150 18.78 5.26 -4.08
CA GLY A 150 18.92 3.93 -3.48
C GLY A 150 17.65 3.09 -3.48
N LYS A 151 17.60 2.13 -2.54
CA LYS A 151 16.49 1.17 -2.41
C LYS A 151 15.37 1.75 -1.56
N TYR A 152 14.15 1.48 -2.00
CA TYR A 152 12.91 1.82 -1.33
C TYR A 152 12.00 0.60 -1.28
N LYS A 153 11.05 0.62 -0.34
CA LYS A 153 10.11 -0.46 -0.13
C LYS A 153 8.74 0.08 0.24
N LEU A 154 7.72 -0.43 -0.43
CA LEU A 154 6.34 -0.34 0.01
C LEU A 154 6.01 -1.65 0.74
N GLN A 155 5.88 -1.57 2.05
CA GLN A 155 5.44 -2.68 2.88
C GLN A 155 3.92 -2.63 3.03
N LEU A 156 3.24 -3.73 2.77
CA LEU A 156 1.79 -3.88 2.90
C LEU A 156 1.45 -5.03 3.83
N LEU A 157 0.35 -4.88 4.56
CA LEU A 157 -0.27 -5.95 5.33
C LEU A 157 -1.68 -6.18 4.84
N PHE A 158 -1.97 -7.42 4.48
CA PHE A 158 -3.33 -7.91 4.22
C PHE A 158 -3.68 -9.01 5.21
N ARG A 159 -4.97 -9.16 5.50
CA ARG A 159 -5.48 -10.27 6.30
C ARG A 159 -6.61 -10.96 5.56
N ASN A 160 -6.61 -12.29 5.54
CA ASN A 160 -7.74 -13.01 4.98
C ASN A 160 -8.98 -12.92 5.89
N THR A 161 -10.17 -12.98 5.30
CA THR A 161 -11.41 -12.86 6.09
C THR A 161 -11.74 -14.10 6.90
N SER A 162 -11.24 -15.28 6.51
CA SER A 162 -11.77 -16.55 7.02
C SER A 162 -10.83 -17.35 7.94
N LYS A 163 -9.49 -17.18 7.87
CA LYS A 163 -8.53 -18.10 8.53
C LYS A 163 -7.47 -17.42 9.39
N SER A 164 -7.61 -16.13 9.69
CA SER A 164 -6.63 -15.34 10.46
C SER A 164 -5.21 -15.45 9.90
N ILE A 165 -5.09 -15.48 8.57
CA ILE A 165 -3.84 -15.48 7.82
C ILE A 165 -3.47 -14.03 7.49
N ASP A 166 -2.24 -13.65 7.82
CA ASP A 166 -1.65 -12.38 7.45
C ASP A 166 -0.73 -12.55 6.24
N TYR A 167 -0.83 -11.65 5.28
CA TYR A 167 0.06 -11.56 4.14
C TYR A 167 0.88 -10.27 4.24
N TYR A 168 2.18 -10.43 4.46
CA TYR A 168 3.16 -9.35 4.49
C TYR A 168 3.78 -9.25 3.11
N ILE A 169 3.62 -8.09 2.47
CA ILE A 169 4.12 -7.87 1.12
C ILE A 169 5.16 -6.76 1.15
N ASP A 170 6.33 -7.07 0.64
CA ASP A 170 7.43 -6.14 0.46
C ASP A 170 7.63 -5.89 -1.03
N LYS A 171 7.17 -4.72 -1.50
CA LYS A 171 7.39 -4.28 -2.89
C LYS A 171 8.60 -3.36 -2.96
N ILE A 172 9.71 -3.88 -3.48
CA ILE A 172 10.96 -3.14 -3.61
C ILE A 172 10.98 -2.32 -4.90
N PHE A 173 11.60 -1.14 -4.84
CA PHE A 173 11.91 -0.31 -6.00
C PHE A 173 13.20 0.47 -5.79
N LEU A 174 13.83 0.87 -6.88
CA LEU A 174 15.08 1.63 -6.89
C LEU A 174 14.83 3.04 -7.37
N SER A 175 15.42 4.05 -6.74
CA SER A 175 15.54 5.38 -7.34
C SER A 175 16.97 5.58 -7.82
N ASN A 176 17.12 5.85 -9.12
CA ASN A 176 18.42 6.01 -9.76
C ASN A 176 18.88 7.47 -9.92
N LYS A 177 17.98 8.43 -9.71
CA LYS A 177 18.28 9.87 -9.78
C LYS A 177 18.34 10.46 -8.37
N SER A 178 19.42 11.18 -8.10
CA SER A 178 19.42 12.20 -7.04
C SER A 178 18.60 13.40 -7.51
N ASN A 179 17.99 14.12 -6.58
CA ASN A 179 17.45 15.46 -6.85
C ASN A 179 18.55 16.40 -7.37
#